data_AF-A0AAE3J135-F1
#
_entry.id   AF-A0AAE3J135-F1
#
_cell.length_a   1.000
_cell.length_b   1.000
_cell.length_c   1.000
_cell.angle_alpha   90.00
_cell.angle_beta   90.00
_cell.angle_gamma   90.00
#
_symmetry.space_group_name_H-M   'P 1'
#
loop_
_entity.id
_entity.type
_entity.pdbx_description
1 polymer ?
#
loop_
_entity_poly.entity_id
_entity_poly.type
_entity_poly.pdbx_seq_one_letter_code
_entity_poly.pdbx_strand_id
1 'polypeptide(L)' 'MTLSRTTVATPISPVLDPSDFCRACRGKKTVSYPSGRGTILTEPCYSCGGTGHKTNIFSEPEES' A
#
# COMPACT_ATOMS: atom_id res chain seq x y z
N MET A 1 -48.60 3.65 7.10
CA MET A 1 -47.42 4.49 6.86
C MET A 1 -46.19 3.68 7.25
N THR A 2 -45.51 3.08 6.28
CA THR A 2 -44.40 2.14 6.50
C THR A 2 -43.08 2.91 6.44
N LEU A 3 -42.36 2.95 7.57
CA LEU A 3 -41.05 3.60 7.68
C LEU A 3 -39.98 2.73 7.00
N SER A 4 -39.60 3.09 5.79
CA SER A 4 -38.49 2.46 5.06
C SER A 4 -37.16 2.85 5.74
N ARG A 5 -36.56 1.90 6.47
CA ARG A 5 -35.27 2.07 7.13
C ARG A 5 -34.15 2.04 6.10
N THR A 6 -33.75 3.21 5.61
CA THR A 6 -32.60 3.35 4.73
C THR A 6 -31.33 2.98 5.49
N THR A 7 -30.77 1.80 5.22
CA THR A 7 -29.48 1.38 5.76
C THR A 7 -28.41 2.09 4.94
N VAL A 8 -27.80 3.13 5.52
CA VAL A 8 -26.65 3.79 4.92
C VAL A 8 -25.49 2.80 4.98
N ALA A 9 -25.15 2.18 3.84
CA ALA A 9 -23.95 1.36 3.70
C ALA A 9 -22.74 2.25 3.98
N THR A 10 -22.18 2.13 5.18
CA THR A 10 -20.93 2.81 5.52
C THR A 10 -19.85 2.17 4.63
N PRO A 11 -19.10 2.94 3.83
CA PRO A 11 -18.01 2.38 3.07
C PRO A 11 -17.07 1.70 4.06
N ILE A 12 -16.87 0.39 3.90
CA ILE A 12 -15.87 -0.37 4.63
C ILE A 12 -14.53 0.14 4.09
N SER A 13 -14.02 1.23 4.66
CA SER A 13 -12.63 1.61 4.44
C SER A 13 -11.80 0.41 4.90
N PRO A 14 -11.00 -0.24 4.03
CA PRO A 14 -10.12 -1.28 4.48
C PRO A 14 -9.24 -0.65 5.55
N VAL A 15 -9.33 -1.16 6.78
CA VAL A 15 -8.44 -0.77 7.86
C VAL A 15 -7.07 -1.26 7.43
N LEU A 16 -6.31 -0.39 6.76
CA LEU A 16 -4.95 -0.67 6.36
C LEU A 16 -4.15 -0.87 7.63
N ASP A 17 -3.83 -2.13 7.95
CA ASP A 17 -3.02 -2.43 9.11
C ASP A 17 -1.62 -1.84 8.89
N PRO A 18 -1.17 -0.92 9.76
CA PRO A 18 0.12 -0.27 9.56
C PRO A 18 1.30 -1.25 9.65
N SER A 19 1.10 -2.45 10.19
CA SER A 19 2.10 -3.51 10.26
C SER A 19 2.30 -4.21 8.91
N ASP A 20 1.34 -4.12 7.99
CA ASP A 20 1.44 -4.67 6.64
C ASP A 20 2.38 -3.85 5.74
N PHE A 21 2.68 -2.60 6.11
CA PHE A 21 3.63 -1.80 5.35
C PHE A 21 5.06 -2.31 5.53
N CYS A 22 5.79 -2.33 4.42
CA CYS A 22 7.23 -2.59 4.44
C CYS A 22 7.91 -1.55 5.33
N ARG A 23 8.59 -2.01 6.39
CA ARG A 23 9.26 -1.12 7.35
C ARG A 23 10.43 -0.36 6.72
N ALA A 24 11.09 -0.93 5.71
CA ALA A 24 12.25 -0.33 5.07
C ALA A 24 11.87 0.94 4.27
N CYS A 25 10.81 0.89 3.46
CA CYS A 25 10.31 2.06 2.72
C CYS A 25 9.11 2.76 3.37
N ARG A 26 8.61 2.24 4.50
CA ARG A 26 7.41 2.75 5.21
C ARG A 26 6.19 2.88 4.29
N GLY A 27 5.95 1.87 3.46
CA GLY A 27 4.83 1.89 2.51
C GLY A 27 5.05 2.71 1.23
N LYS A 28 6.18 3.43 1.10
CA LYS A 28 6.42 4.33 -0.04
C LYS A 28 6.85 3.63 -1.33
N LYS A 29 7.09 2.31 -1.31
CA LYS A 29 7.54 1.49 -2.45
C LYS A 29 8.95 1.79 -2.95
N THR A 30 9.50 2.96 -2.68
CA THR A 30 10.85 3.40 -3.05
C THR A 30 11.63 3.90 -1.84
N VAL A 31 12.94 3.98 -1.99
CA VAL A 31 13.87 4.62 -1.05
C VAL A 31 14.63 5.72 -1.77
N SER A 32 14.84 6.84 -1.10
CA SER A 32 15.55 7.98 -1.66
C SER A 32 16.80 8.29 -0.83
N TYR A 33 17.91 8.55 -1.50
CA TYR A 33 19.19 8.87 -0.87
C TYR A 33 19.98 9.92 -1.68
N PRO A 34 20.81 10.75 -1.01
CA PRO A 34 21.62 11.74 -1.70
C PRO A 34 22.74 11.07 -2.51
N SER A 35 22.94 11.52 -3.75
CA SER A 35 23.91 10.96 -4.70
C SER A 35 25.34 11.53 -4.57
N GLY A 36 25.56 12.48 -3.65
CA GLY A 36 26.81 13.25 -3.55
C GLY A 36 27.00 14.32 -4.64
N ARG A 37 26.11 14.42 -5.64
CA ARG A 37 26.16 15.42 -6.71
C ARG A 37 25.09 16.51 -6.61
N GLY A 38 24.55 16.70 -5.40
CA GLY A 38 23.41 17.60 -5.18
C GLY A 38 22.08 17.09 -5.73
N THR A 39 22.01 15.82 -6.15
CA THR A 39 20.78 15.17 -6.62
C THR A 39 20.32 14.10 -5.63
N ILE A 40 19.02 13.81 -5.63
CA ILE A 40 18.43 12.71 -4.87
C ILE A 40 18.19 11.57 -5.84
N LEU A 41 18.77 10.41 -5.56
CA LEU A 41 18.46 9.17 -6.27
C LEU A 41 17.27 8.51 -5.58
N THR A 42 16.35 7.98 -6.38
CA THR A 42 15.20 7.23 -5.90
C THR A 42 15.23 5.86 -6.57
N GLU A 43 15.25 4.82 -5.75
CA GLU A 43 15.30 3.44 -6.21
C GLU A 43 14.12 2.65 -5.64
N PRO A 44 13.68 1.57 -6.32
CA PRO A 44 12.68 0.67 -5.76
C PRO A 44 13.15 0.10 -4.43
N CYS A 45 12.23 -0.03 -3.47
CA CYS A 45 12.52 -0.67 -2.21
C CYS A 45 12.69 -2.17 -2.44
N TYR A 46 13.94 -2.62 -2.47
CA TYR A 46 14.27 -4.04 -2.65
C TYR A 46 13.72 -4.93 -1.54
N SER A 47 13.57 -4.42 -0.30
CA SER A 47 13.03 -5.21 0.82
C SER A 47 11.58 -5.64 0.65
N CYS A 48 10.80 -4.95 -0.18
CA CYS A 48 9.43 -5.36 -0.55
C CYS A 48 9.25 -5.54 -2.06
N GLY A 49 10.34 -5.61 -2.83
CA GLY A 49 10.25 -5.66 -4.29
C GLY A 49 9.43 -4.53 -4.93
N GLY A 50 9.38 -3.35 -4.30
CA GLY A 50 8.58 -2.21 -4.79
C GLY A 50 7.06 -2.28 -4.52
N THR A 51 6.56 -3.27 -3.78
CA THR A 51 5.12 -3.34 -3.46
C THR A 51 4.69 -2.36 -2.38
N GLY A 52 5.61 -2.01 -1.48
CA GLY A 52 5.34 -1.17 -0.29
C GLY A 52 4.76 -1.97 0.89
N HIS A 53 4.47 -3.25 0.70
CA HIS A 53 3.88 -4.13 1.70
C HIS A 53 4.86 -5.25 2.08
N LYS A 54 4.74 -5.78 3.29
CA LYS A 54 5.50 -6.95 3.75
C LYS A 54 5.01 -8.22 3.04
N THR A 55 3.71 -8.31 2.86
CA THR A 55 3.07 -9.37 2.12
C THR A 55 3.18 -9.02 0.64
N ASN A 56 3.92 -9.83 -0.11
CA ASN A 56 3.69 -9.88 -1.55
C ASN A 56 2.31 -10.51 -1.70
N ILE A 57 1.27 -9.69 -1.71
CA ILE A 57 -0.03 -10.12 -2.19
C ILE A 57 0.22 -10.38 -3.67
N PHE A 58 0.58 -11.62 -3.99
CA PHE A 58 0.44 -12.11 -5.34
C PHE A 58 -1.06 -12.03 -5.59
N SER A 59 -1.48 -10.96 -6.25
CA SER A 59 -2.74 -11.00 -6.98
C SER A 59 -2.57 -12.15 -7.95
N GLU A 60 -3.08 -13.33 -7.56
CA GLU A 60 -3.28 -14.43 -8.49
C GLU A 60 -3.98 -13.80 -9.70
N PRO A 61 -3.40 -13.89 -10.92
CA PRO A 61 -4.13 -13.42 -12.09
C PRO A 61 -5.44 -14.22 -12.09
N GLU A 62 -6.55 -13.51 -12.01
CA GLU A 62 -7.89 -14.05 -12.16
C GLU A 62 -7.91 -14.75 -13.53
N GLU A 63 -7.71 -16.07 -13.52
CA GLU A 63 -7.73 -16.92 -14.71
C GLU A 63 -9.20 -17.00 -15.15
N SER A 64 -9.48 -16.37 -16.29
CA SER A 64 -10.79 -16.30 -16.94
C SER A 64 -11.12 -17.56 -17.73
#